data_AF-A0A1I8H6A8-F1
#
_entry.id   AF-A0A1I8H6A8-F1
#
_cell.length_a   1.000
_cell.length_b   1.000
_cell.length_c   1.000
_cell.angle_alpha   90.00
_cell.angle_beta   90.00
_cell.angle_gamma   90.00
#
_symmetry.space_group_name_H-M   'P 1'
#
loop_
_entity.id
_entity.type
_entity.pdbx_description
1 polymer ?
#
loop_
_entity_poly.entity_id
_entity_poly.type
_entity_poly.pdbx_seq_one_letter_code
_entity_poly.pdbx_strand_id
1 'polypeptide(L)'
;SPEVREAAAHGLDSGRHRLSDDSQQDRRLSEELHRLLRKAGFTEHRVKRQQRLADWLQGVARVLTQDKRMMTGSYAEGWANSLVQVNGRTAADSDIDWTVLVDGQEFH
;
A
#
# COMPACT_ATOMS: atom_id res chain seq x y z
N SER A 1 16.94 37.46 -33.28
CA SER A 1 16.23 38.68 -32.88
C SER A 1 16.00 38.65 -31.37
N PRO A 2 16.11 39.78 -30.64
CA PRO A 2 15.76 39.86 -29.21
C PRO A 2 14.41 39.23 -28.86
N GLU A 3 13.41 39.34 -29.73
CA GLU A 3 12.07 38.75 -29.56
C GLU A 3 12.08 37.22 -29.38
N VAL A 4 13.02 36.51 -30.01
CA VAL A 4 13.12 35.04 -29.92
C VAL A 4 13.63 34.61 -28.53
N ARG A 5 14.45 35.45 -27.88
CA ARG A 5 14.98 35.17 -26.53
C ARG A 5 13.93 35.45 -25.46
N GLU A 6 13.09 36.45 -25.67
CA GLU A 6 11.98 36.83 -24.78
C GLU A 6 10.84 35.80 -24.82
N ALA A 7 10.45 35.35 -26.02
CA ALA A 7 9.47 34.27 -26.18
C ALA A 7 9.93 32.94 -25.55
N ALA A 8 11.23 32.60 -25.66
CA ALA A 8 11.81 31.42 -25.03
C ALA A 8 11.82 31.52 -23.50
N ALA A 9 12.10 32.71 -22.93
CA ALA A 9 12.07 32.94 -21.49
C ALA A 9 10.65 32.80 -20.92
N HIS A 10 9.64 33.35 -21.59
CA HIS A 10 8.23 33.19 -21.19
C HIS A 10 7.74 31.74 -21.26
N GLY A 11 8.19 30.97 -22.26
CA GLY A 11 7.87 29.54 -22.36
C GLY A 11 8.47 28.70 -21.23
N LEU A 12 9.70 29.01 -20.81
CA LEU A 12 10.38 28.32 -19.70
C LEU A 12 9.78 28.68 -18.33
N ASP A 13 9.40 29.94 -18.13
CA ASP A 13 8.76 30.41 -16.90
C ASP A 13 7.34 29.82 -16.73
N SER A 14 6.56 29.81 -17.82
CA SER A 14 5.25 29.15 -17.87
C SER A 14 5.34 27.64 -17.61
N GLY A 15 6.38 26.98 -18.12
CA GLY A 15 6.65 25.56 -17.87
C GLY A 15 7.02 25.28 -16.41
N ARG A 16 7.86 26.11 -15.80
CA ARG A 16 8.23 25.98 -14.38
C ARG A 16 7.03 26.23 -13.45
N HIS A 17 6.18 27.19 -13.78
CA HIS A 17 4.96 27.46 -13.02
C HIS A 17 3.98 26.28 -13.05
N ARG A 18 3.74 25.68 -14.22
CA ARG A 18 2.89 24.48 -14.34
C ARG A 18 3.45 23.29 -13.57
N LEU A 19 4.74 22.99 -13.72
CA LEU A 19 5.39 21.90 -12.98
C LEU A 19 5.36 22.12 -11.47
N SER A 20 5.51 23.37 -11.03
CA SER A 20 5.35 23.73 -9.62
C SER A 20 3.92 23.50 -9.15
N ASP A 21 2.91 23.94 -9.91
CA ASP A 21 1.49 23.77 -9.58
C ASP A 21 1.09 22.28 -9.52
N ASP A 22 1.58 21.47 -10.47
CA ASP A 22 1.39 20.02 -10.49
C ASP A 22 2.01 19.37 -9.24
N SER A 23 3.23 19.77 -8.86
CA SER A 23 3.91 19.25 -7.66
C SER A 23 3.18 19.63 -6.36
N GLN A 24 2.59 20.83 -6.31
CA GLN A 24 1.80 21.28 -5.17
C GLN A 24 0.46 20.56 -5.09
N GLN A 25 -0.17 20.28 -6.23
CA GLN A 25 -1.38 19.48 -6.30
C GLN A 25 -1.12 18.03 -5.85
N ASP A 26 -0.07 17.39 -6.34
CA ASP A 26 0.33 16.04 -5.95
C ASP A 26 0.60 15.95 -4.45
N ARG A 27 1.30 16.94 -3.88
CA ARG A 27 1.55 17.00 -2.44
C ARG A 27 0.25 17.06 -1.65
N ARG A 28 -0.71 17.91 -2.05
CA ARG A 28 -2.02 18.01 -1.39
C ARG A 28 -2.80 16.71 -1.47
N LEU A 29 -2.80 16.04 -2.62
CA LEU A 29 -3.48 14.75 -2.81
C LEU A 29 -2.83 13.65 -1.95
N SER A 30 -1.50 13.63 -1.86
CA SER A 30 -0.75 12.70 -1.02
C SER A 30 -1.05 12.90 0.47
N GLU A 31 -1.09 14.16 0.94
CA GLU A 31 -1.47 14.50 2.31
C GLU A 31 -2.90 14.07 2.64
N GLU A 32 -3.85 14.29 1.72
CA GLU A 32 -5.25 13.87 1.89
C GLU A 32 -5.39 12.35 1.90
N LEU A 33 -4.70 11.64 1.00
CA LEU A 33 -4.67 10.18 1.00
C LEU A 33 -4.10 9.64 2.32
N HIS A 34 -2.98 10.17 2.78
CA HIS A 34 -2.37 9.80 4.06
C HIS A 34 -3.35 9.99 5.23
N ARG A 35 -4.05 11.14 5.25
CA ARG A 35 -5.07 11.43 6.27
C ARG A 35 -6.22 10.43 6.23
N LEU A 36 -6.74 10.11 5.05
CA LEU A 36 -7.81 9.12 4.87
C LEU A 36 -7.37 7.74 5.33
N LEU A 37 -6.19 7.27 4.90
CA LEU A 37 -5.62 5.99 5.31
C LEU A 37 -5.44 5.91 6.83
N ARG A 38 -4.87 6.94 7.46
CA ARG A 38 -4.76 6.98 8.93
C ARG A 38 -6.11 6.95 9.62
N LYS A 39 -7.10 7.69 9.11
CA LYS A 39 -8.47 7.70 9.65
C LYS A 39 -9.14 6.33 9.51
N ALA A 40 -8.82 5.59 8.45
CA ALA A 40 -9.18 4.19 8.26
C ALA A 40 -8.33 3.21 9.08
N GLY A 41 -7.46 3.67 9.96
CA GLY A 41 -6.70 2.80 10.84
C GLY A 41 -5.48 2.13 10.20
N PHE A 42 -5.06 2.54 8.99
CA PHE A 42 -3.73 2.23 8.47
C PHE A 42 -2.69 2.98 9.31
N THR A 43 -2.30 2.34 10.41
CA THR A 43 -1.38 2.87 11.40
C THR A 43 -0.37 1.80 11.72
N GLU A 44 0.87 2.21 11.99
CA GLU A 44 1.95 1.30 12.35
C GLU A 44 1.57 0.38 13.52
N HIS A 45 0.86 0.92 14.51
CA HIS A 45 0.42 0.16 15.68
C HIS A 45 -0.58 -0.95 15.31
N ARG A 46 -1.51 -0.71 14.38
CA ARG A 46 -2.43 -1.74 13.89
C ARG A 46 -1.73 -2.79 13.04
N VAL A 47 -0.86 -2.36 12.12
CA VAL A 47 -0.04 -3.25 11.29
C VAL A 47 0.78 -4.20 12.17
N LYS A 48 1.47 -3.69 13.20
CA LYS A 48 2.23 -4.52 14.15
C LYS A 48 1.37 -5.55 14.89
N ARG A 49 0.14 -5.20 15.27
CA ARG A 49 -0.77 -6.15 15.92
C ARG A 49 -1.27 -7.22 14.95
N GLN A 50 -1.64 -6.81 13.75
CA GLN A 50 -2.10 -7.74 12.72
C GLN A 50 -0.98 -8.70 12.31
N GLN A 51 0.25 -8.22 12.15
CA GLN A 51 1.40 -9.07 11.86
C GLN A 51 1.59 -10.14 12.94
N ARG A 52 1.55 -9.75 14.22
CA ARG A 52 1.67 -10.72 15.33
C ARG A 52 0.54 -11.75 15.31
N LEU A 53 -0.67 -11.34 14.94
CA LEU A 53 -1.81 -12.25 14.81
C LEU A 53 -1.63 -13.19 13.61
N ALA A 54 -1.15 -12.69 12.47
CA ALA A 54 -0.81 -13.48 11.29
C ALA A 54 0.28 -14.52 11.61
N ASP A 55 1.35 -14.11 12.30
CA ASP A 55 2.44 -15.00 12.72
C ASP A 55 1.94 -16.10 13.67
N TRP A 56 1.08 -15.73 14.62
CA TRP A 56 0.45 -16.69 15.54
C TRP A 56 -0.47 -17.67 14.81
N LEU A 57 -1.36 -17.18 13.93
CA LEU A 57 -2.24 -18.01 13.12
C LEU A 57 -1.45 -18.96 12.23
N GLN A 58 -0.35 -18.50 11.62
CA GLN A 58 0.53 -19.35 10.84
C GLN A 58 1.16 -20.46 11.69
N GLY A 59 1.60 -20.13 12.91
CA GLY A 59 2.12 -21.11 13.86
C GLY A 59 1.08 -22.19 14.20
N VAL A 60 -0.14 -21.78 14.55
CA VAL A 60 -1.26 -22.71 14.83
C VAL A 60 -1.57 -23.57 13.62
N ALA A 61 -1.68 -22.97 12.42
CA ALA A 61 -2.01 -23.69 11.21
C ALA A 61 -0.97 -24.78 10.91
N ARG A 62 0.33 -24.45 10.98
CA ARG A 62 1.42 -25.43 10.79
C ARG A 62 1.36 -26.60 11.78
N VAL A 63 1.01 -26.35 13.03
CA VAL A 63 0.84 -27.42 14.04
C VAL A 63 -0.31 -28.35 13.66
N LEU A 64 -1.41 -27.80 13.14
CA LEU A 64 -2.60 -28.57 12.75
C LEU A 64 -2.42 -29.34 11.44
N THR A 65 -1.75 -28.74 10.46
CA THR A 65 -1.64 -29.30 9.10
C THR A 65 -0.37 -30.09 8.87
N GLN A 66 0.64 -29.91 9.73
CA GLN A 66 1.97 -30.54 9.61
C GLN A 66 2.65 -30.28 8.26
N ASP A 67 2.29 -29.18 7.58
CA ASP A 67 2.85 -28.74 6.30
C ASP A 67 3.63 -27.41 6.45
N LYS A 68 4.42 -27.07 5.42
CA LYS A 68 5.18 -25.82 5.36
C LYS A 68 4.34 -24.68 4.78
N ARG A 69 3.14 -24.47 5.31
CA ARG A 69 2.31 -23.34 4.89
C ARG A 69 2.83 -22.01 5.39
N MET A 70 2.66 -20.99 4.56
CA MET A 70 2.97 -19.61 4.83
C MET A 70 1.73 -18.77 4.55
N MET A 71 1.40 -17.84 5.45
CA MET A 71 0.34 -16.88 5.19
C MET A 71 0.85 -15.84 4.19
N THR A 72 0.00 -15.46 3.25
CA THR A 72 0.31 -14.48 2.21
C THR A 72 -0.84 -13.48 2.06
N GLY A 73 -0.71 -12.55 1.12
CA GLY A 73 -1.77 -11.61 0.78
C GLY A 73 -1.99 -10.52 1.84
N SER A 74 -3.12 -9.83 1.68
CA SER A 74 -3.40 -8.59 2.41
C SER A 74 -3.35 -8.75 3.93
N TYR A 75 -3.67 -9.94 4.44
CA TYR A 75 -3.62 -10.23 5.86
C TYR A 75 -2.21 -10.30 6.41
N ALA A 76 -1.32 -11.01 5.72
CA ALA A 76 0.08 -11.15 6.10
C ALA A 76 0.85 -9.83 6.00
N GLU A 77 0.42 -8.91 5.14
CA GLU A 77 1.12 -7.66 4.84
C GLU A 77 0.62 -6.45 5.65
N GLY A 78 -0.35 -6.65 6.54
CA GLY A 78 -0.92 -5.56 7.33
C GLY A 78 -2.00 -4.74 6.61
N TRP A 79 -2.41 -5.18 5.40
CA TRP A 79 -3.39 -4.51 4.55
C TRP A 79 -4.83 -5.04 4.69
N ALA A 80 -5.10 -6.09 5.48
CA ALA A 80 -6.40 -6.79 5.71
C ALA A 80 -7.70 -5.97 5.86
N ASN A 81 -7.65 -4.65 5.78
CA ASN A 81 -8.80 -3.79 5.68
C ASN A 81 -9.27 -3.69 4.21
N SER A 82 -10.57 -3.47 4.03
CA SER A 82 -11.15 -3.23 2.71
C SER A 82 -10.50 -2.03 2.03
N LEU A 83 -9.98 -2.23 0.81
CA LEU A 83 -9.62 -1.12 -0.09
C LEU A 83 -10.86 -0.51 -0.77
N VAL A 84 -12.02 -1.17 -0.70
CA VAL A 84 -13.29 -0.69 -1.28
C VAL A 84 -13.81 0.53 -0.51
N GLN A 85 -13.58 0.57 0.80
CA GLN A 85 -13.93 1.70 1.64
C GLN A 85 -12.80 1.96 2.63
N VAL A 86 -12.21 3.16 2.56
CA VAL A 86 -11.17 3.64 3.49
C VAL A 86 -11.81 3.91 4.87
N ASN A 87 -12.29 2.86 5.52
CA ASN A 87 -13.04 2.90 6.79
C ASN A 87 -12.45 1.97 7.87
N GLY A 88 -11.41 1.20 7.55
CA GLY A 88 -10.69 0.37 8.52
C GLY A 88 -11.41 -0.90 8.95
N ARG A 89 -12.42 -1.32 8.19
CA ARG A 89 -13.09 -2.60 8.36
C ARG A 89 -12.55 -3.59 7.34
N THR A 90 -12.21 -4.78 7.80
CA THR A 90 -12.02 -5.95 6.93
C THR A 90 -13.31 -6.13 6.14
N ALA A 91 -13.19 -6.25 4.82
CA ALA A 91 -14.36 -6.44 3.97
C ALA A 91 -14.94 -7.83 4.24
N ALA A 92 -16.25 -8.00 4.00
CA ALA A 92 -16.91 -9.29 4.22
C ALA A 92 -16.38 -10.39 3.29
N ASP A 93 -15.76 -10.01 2.18
CA ASP A 93 -15.10 -10.85 1.17
C ASP A 93 -13.58 -10.89 1.33
N SER A 94 -13.01 -10.37 2.42
CA SER A 94 -11.58 -10.49 2.68
C SER A 94 -11.24 -11.88 3.20
N ASP A 95 -10.55 -12.65 2.38
CA ASP A 95 -10.05 -13.99 2.71
C ASP A 95 -8.66 -13.94 3.37
N ILE A 96 -8.23 -15.08 3.93
CA ILE A 96 -6.86 -15.29 4.41
C ILE A 96 -6.15 -16.20 3.44
N ASP A 97 -5.15 -15.66 2.74
CA ASP A 97 -4.39 -16.38 1.73
C ASP A 97 -3.25 -17.21 2.35
N TRP A 98 -3.02 -18.38 1.76
CA TRP A 98 -1.98 -19.30 2.19
C TRP A 98 -1.24 -19.88 0.99
N THR A 99 0.08 -20.01 1.11
CA THR A 99 0.92 -20.77 0.18
C THR A 99 1.48 -21.98 0.92
N VAL A 100 1.36 -23.18 0.35
CA VAL A 100 1.97 -24.40 0.89
C VAL A 100 3.25 -24.70 0.11
N LEU A 101 4.38 -24.72 0.82
CA LEU A 101 5.66 -25.13 0.22
C LEU A 101 5.77 -26.65 0.25
N VAL A 102 5.94 -27.26 -0.92
CA VAL A 102 6.12 -28.71 -1.08
C VAL A 102 7.61 -29.00 -1.26
N ASP A 103 8.13 -29.95 -0.48
CA ASP A 103 9.54 -30.30 -0.56
C ASP A 103 9.90 -30.90 -1.92
N GLY A 104 11.01 -30.41 -2.50
CA GLY A 104 11.47 -30.82 -3.83
C GLY A 104 10.80 -30.10 -5.00
N GLN A 105 9.86 -29.19 -4.74
CA GLN A 105 9.25 -28.35 -5.77
C GLN A 105 9.94 -26.98 -5.83
N GLU A 106 10.51 -26.66 -6.98
CA GLU A 106 11.03 -25.33 -7.28
C GLU A 106 9.86 -24.41 -7.65
N PHE A 107 9.79 -23.25 -7.02
CA PHE A 107 8.85 -22.19 -7.36
C PHE A 107 9.67 -21.04 -7.98
N HIS A 108 9.31 -20.65 -9.21
CA HIS A 108 9.99 -19.61 -10.00
C HIS A 108 9.48 -18.20 -9.70
#